data_AF-E1ZK18-F1
#
_entry.id   AF-E1ZK18-F1
#
_cell.length_a   1.000
_cell.length_b   1.000
_cell.length_c   1.000
_cell.angle_alpha   90.00
_cell.angle_beta   90.00
_cell.angle_gamma   90.00
#
_symmetry.space_group_name_H-M   'P 1'
#
loop_
_entity.id
_entity.type
_entity.pdbx_description
1 polymer ?
#
loop_
_entity_poly.entity_id
_entity_poly.type
_entity_poly.pdbx_seq_one_letter_code
_entity_poly.pdbx_strand_id
1 'polypeptide(L)'
;MASRTGPGLLFAAGAIILLAGGVAAAAADKRPQLSDETLYQLLYVEPNHYLQSLGNISDVPGSLSRTFLSPAHRRAAGRLRRWMASAGMRTWADQMANVHGIVKASDPEAPTIILGSHYDTVVDGGNNANFTLDIRSRWDKNRKQVIQQLKTTMEAVCARRKLQCRLYVKNEAAAVEANPELVEGLLNATVDAESLVARLLAQARLHAPPAPPPAATCAAPADGGMQGTPCAEPPADTETTDDSDAGADGDVTGDALVSGAGHDAMVFAEVTKMGMLFVRCRDGISHSPLEHVTPDDVAAATATLYRYLRKHLLFNT
;
A
#
# COMPACT_ATOMS: atom_id res chain seq x y z
N MET A 1 -21.17 48.06 14.36
CA MET A 1 -22.22 48.02 13.31
C MET A 1 -22.34 46.58 12.82
N ALA A 2 -23.27 45.82 13.42
CA ALA A 2 -23.53 44.43 13.08
C ALA A 2 -24.71 44.38 12.10
N SER A 3 -24.48 43.91 10.86
CA SER A 3 -25.56 43.69 9.90
C SER A 3 -25.89 42.20 9.79
N ARG A 4 -27.15 41.91 10.08
CA ARG A 4 -27.86 40.63 10.13
C ARG A 4 -27.54 39.66 8.97
N THR A 5 -27.18 38.42 9.32
CA THR A 5 -27.26 37.23 8.46
C THR A 5 -28.69 36.68 8.50
N GLY A 6 -29.42 36.76 7.39
CA GLY A 6 -30.74 36.13 7.24
C GLY A 6 -30.65 34.67 6.77
N PRO A 7 -31.78 33.92 6.82
CA PRO A 7 -31.81 32.48 6.58
C PRO A 7 -31.60 32.13 5.09
N GLY A 8 -30.96 31.00 4.83
CA GLY A 8 -30.78 30.45 3.49
C GLY A 8 -29.90 29.20 3.47
N LEU A 9 -30.01 28.44 2.37
CA LEU A 9 -29.36 27.14 2.16
C LEU A 9 -27.83 27.22 2.01
N LEU A 10 -27.06 27.08 3.10
CA LEU A 10 -25.60 27.21 3.06
C LEU A 10 -24.95 25.89 2.59
N PHE A 11 -24.33 25.81 1.42
CA PHE A 11 -23.43 24.68 1.11
C PHE A 11 -22.06 24.95 1.75
N ALA A 12 -21.73 24.23 2.81
CA ALA A 12 -20.42 24.24 3.47
C ALA A 12 -19.87 22.80 3.51
N ALA A 13 -18.61 22.64 3.12
CA ALA A 13 -17.91 21.36 3.23
C ALA A 13 -17.19 21.30 4.59
N GLY A 14 -17.67 20.45 5.52
CA GLY A 14 -16.98 20.11 6.77
C GLY A 14 -17.89 19.64 7.93
N ALA A 15 -17.73 18.36 8.31
CA ALA A 15 -18.14 17.68 9.55
C ALA A 15 -19.64 17.48 9.92
N ILE A 16 -19.90 16.28 10.46
CA ILE A 16 -21.19 15.61 10.75
C ILE A 16 -21.81 16.11 12.07
N ILE A 17 -23.13 16.38 12.07
CA ILE A 17 -23.99 16.28 13.27
C ILE A 17 -25.34 15.64 12.86
N LEU A 18 -25.68 14.51 13.49
CA LEU A 18 -26.97 13.82 13.44
C LEU A 18 -28.00 14.58 14.27
N LEU A 19 -29.17 14.92 13.71
CA LEU A 19 -30.37 15.15 14.51
C LEU A 19 -31.62 14.56 13.85
N ALA A 20 -32.26 13.68 14.62
CA ALA A 20 -33.55 13.06 14.35
C ALA A 20 -34.69 14.08 14.45
N GLY A 21 -35.61 14.06 13.48
CA GLY A 21 -36.85 14.83 13.50
C GLY A 21 -37.90 14.13 12.67
N GLY A 22 -38.97 13.66 13.31
CA GLY A 22 -40.03 12.84 12.71
C GLY A 22 -40.76 13.54 11.56
N VAL A 23 -41.00 12.79 10.48
CA VAL A 23 -41.73 13.26 9.30
C VAL A 23 -43.22 13.13 9.60
N ALA A 24 -43.90 14.25 9.86
CA ALA A 24 -45.36 14.29 9.84
C ALA A 24 -45.85 14.02 8.40
N ALA A 25 -46.87 13.17 8.26
CA ALA A 25 -47.41 12.72 6.98
C ALA A 25 -47.78 13.92 6.08
N ALA A 26 -47.10 14.04 4.95
CA ALA A 26 -47.28 15.13 4.01
C ALA A 26 -48.56 14.96 3.19
N ALA A 27 -49.34 16.05 3.09
CA ALA A 27 -50.43 16.20 2.13
C ALA A 27 -49.94 15.91 0.69
N ALA A 28 -50.83 15.40 -0.17
CA ALA A 28 -50.54 15.03 -1.55
C ALA A 28 -49.66 16.08 -2.27
N ASP A 29 -48.51 15.64 -2.77
CA ASP A 29 -47.48 16.49 -3.37
C ASP A 29 -48.01 17.16 -4.64
N LYS A 30 -48.31 18.46 -4.57
CA LYS A 30 -48.79 19.27 -5.70
C LYS A 30 -47.66 19.74 -6.63
N ARG A 31 -46.41 19.32 -6.39
CA ARG A 31 -45.28 19.69 -7.26
C ARG A 31 -45.36 18.94 -8.60
N PRO A 32 -45.05 19.59 -9.72
CA PRO A 32 -45.05 18.93 -11.02
C PRO A 32 -44.06 17.75 -11.02
N GLN A 33 -44.54 16.57 -11.43
CA GLN A 33 -43.66 15.42 -11.61
C GLN A 33 -42.83 15.60 -12.88
N LEU A 34 -41.51 15.45 -12.74
CA LEU A 34 -40.59 15.46 -13.87
C LEU A 34 -40.70 14.14 -14.64
N SER A 35 -40.54 14.18 -15.96
CA SER A 35 -40.50 12.96 -16.77
C SER A 35 -39.22 12.17 -16.51
N ASP A 36 -39.25 10.85 -16.74
CA ASP A 36 -38.07 9.98 -16.63
C ASP A 36 -36.90 10.46 -17.50
N GLU A 37 -37.19 10.98 -18.70
CA GLU A 37 -36.16 11.58 -19.57
C GLU A 37 -35.51 12.81 -18.91
N THR A 38 -36.31 13.68 -18.30
CA THR A 38 -35.80 14.86 -17.59
C THR A 38 -34.93 14.45 -16.39
N LEU A 39 -35.38 13.44 -15.64
CA LEU A 39 -34.63 12.88 -14.53
C LEU A 39 -33.31 12.24 -15.00
N TYR A 40 -33.31 11.52 -16.12
CA TYR A 40 -32.09 10.95 -16.70
C TYR A 40 -31.09 12.05 -17.08
N GLN A 41 -31.53 13.12 -17.71
CA GLN A 41 -30.65 14.25 -18.05
C GLN A 41 -30.07 14.91 -16.79
N LEU A 42 -30.91 15.24 -15.80
CA LEU A 42 -30.51 15.97 -14.58
C LEU A 42 -29.68 15.13 -13.60
N LEU A 43 -29.98 13.83 -13.48
CA LEU A 43 -29.38 12.97 -12.45
C LEU A 43 -28.26 12.08 -12.98
N TYR A 44 -28.19 11.85 -14.29
CA TYR A 44 -27.15 11.03 -14.91
C TYR A 44 -26.27 11.84 -15.85
N VAL A 45 -26.84 12.48 -16.87
CA VAL A 45 -26.04 13.10 -17.94
C VAL A 45 -25.27 14.33 -17.44
N GLU A 46 -25.97 15.31 -16.84
CA GLU A 46 -25.34 16.54 -16.36
C GLU A 46 -24.28 16.31 -15.26
N PRO A 47 -24.55 15.51 -14.20
CA PRO A 47 -23.56 15.30 -13.14
C PRO A 47 -22.29 14.61 -13.67
N ASN A 48 -22.43 13.60 -14.55
CA ASN A 48 -21.28 12.94 -15.16
C ASN A 48 -20.48 13.91 -16.05
N HIS A 49 -21.15 14.79 -16.79
CA HIS A 49 -20.46 15.83 -17.56
C HIS A 49 -19.66 16.80 -16.66
N TYR A 50 -20.24 17.25 -15.54
CA TYR A 50 -19.53 18.10 -14.58
C TYR A 50 -18.34 17.39 -13.93
N LEU A 51 -18.51 16.12 -13.54
CA LEU A 51 -17.42 15.31 -12.96
C LEU A 51 -16.27 15.14 -13.94
N GLN A 52 -16.56 14.80 -15.21
CA GLN A 52 -15.53 14.69 -16.26
C GLN A 52 -14.83 16.04 -16.50
N SER A 53 -15.59 17.14 -16.57
CA SER A 53 -15.04 18.48 -16.74
C SER A 53 -14.13 18.88 -15.58
N LEU A 54 -14.49 18.51 -14.35
CA LEU A 54 -13.68 18.74 -13.16
C LEU A 54 -12.44 17.83 -13.13
N GLY A 55 -12.57 16.57 -13.57
CA GLY A 55 -11.46 15.62 -13.71
C GLY A 55 -10.38 16.06 -14.69
N ASN A 56 -10.70 16.95 -15.64
CA ASN A 56 -9.72 17.52 -16.57
C ASN A 56 -8.92 18.70 -16.00
N ILE A 57 -9.24 19.16 -14.77
CA ILE A 57 -8.51 20.24 -14.11
C ILE A 57 -7.43 19.64 -13.22
N SER A 58 -6.22 19.50 -13.77
CA SER A 58 -5.02 18.96 -13.11
C SER A 58 -3.82 19.91 -13.25
N ASP A 59 -2.89 19.86 -12.30
CA ASP A 59 -1.58 20.53 -12.40
C ASP A 59 -0.51 19.68 -13.06
N VAL A 60 -0.72 18.35 -13.16
CA VAL A 60 0.22 17.43 -13.80
C VAL A 60 -0.35 16.98 -15.15
N PRO A 61 0.35 17.21 -16.27
CA PRO A 61 -0.06 16.65 -17.56
C PRO A 61 -0.11 15.12 -17.52
N GLY A 62 -1.21 14.53 -17.98
CA GLY A 62 -1.37 13.06 -18.07
C GLY A 62 -1.73 12.34 -16.77
N SER A 63 -1.83 13.06 -15.65
CA SER A 63 -2.28 12.53 -14.35
C SER A 63 -3.33 13.46 -13.75
N LEU A 64 -4.26 12.94 -12.95
CA LEU A 64 -5.14 13.79 -12.16
C LEU A 64 -4.44 14.16 -10.85
N SER A 65 -4.00 15.41 -10.73
CA SER A 65 -3.39 15.94 -9.52
C SER A 65 -3.93 17.35 -9.26
N ARG A 66 -4.62 17.50 -8.13
CA ARG A 66 -5.20 18.77 -7.70
C ARG A 66 -5.16 18.85 -6.18
N THR A 67 -3.98 19.07 -5.63
CA THR A 67 -3.77 19.17 -4.18
C THR A 67 -4.34 20.48 -3.63
N PHE A 68 -4.57 20.53 -2.32
CA PHE A 68 -5.12 21.69 -1.65
C PHE A 68 -4.32 22.98 -1.97
N LEU A 69 -5.04 24.05 -2.33
CA LEU A 69 -4.48 25.37 -2.71
C LEU A 69 -3.54 25.39 -3.93
N SER A 70 -3.47 24.32 -4.71
CA SER A 70 -2.71 24.30 -5.96
C SER A 70 -3.32 25.24 -7.03
N PRO A 71 -2.59 25.56 -8.12
CA PRO A 71 -3.17 26.28 -9.25
C PRO A 71 -4.41 25.58 -9.83
N ALA A 72 -4.40 24.25 -9.97
CA ALA A 72 -5.57 23.48 -10.42
C ALA A 72 -6.73 23.59 -9.44
N HIS A 73 -6.45 23.58 -8.14
CA HIS A 73 -7.47 23.76 -7.11
C HIS A 73 -8.18 25.11 -7.28
N ARG A 74 -7.42 26.20 -7.50
CA ARG A 74 -8.00 27.52 -7.78
C ARG A 74 -8.82 27.56 -9.07
N ARG A 75 -8.36 26.90 -10.14
CA ARG A 75 -9.12 26.80 -11.41
C ARG A 75 -10.43 26.02 -11.22
N ALA A 76 -10.39 24.92 -10.48
CA ALA A 76 -11.56 24.10 -10.12
C ALA A 76 -12.55 24.89 -9.28
N ALA A 77 -12.07 25.60 -8.25
CA ALA A 77 -12.91 26.48 -7.42
C ALA A 77 -13.64 27.53 -8.27
N GLY A 78 -12.93 28.19 -9.20
CA GLY A 78 -13.54 29.14 -10.13
C GLY A 78 -14.57 28.50 -11.07
N ARG A 79 -14.35 27.25 -11.49
CA ARG A 79 -15.31 26.48 -12.31
C ARG A 79 -16.58 26.16 -11.53
N LEU A 80 -16.45 25.61 -10.32
CA LEU A 80 -17.56 25.28 -9.42
C LEU A 80 -18.42 26.51 -9.14
N ARG A 81 -17.80 27.66 -8.83
CA ARG A 81 -18.52 28.92 -8.59
C ARG A 81 -19.35 29.36 -9.79
N ARG A 82 -18.84 29.18 -11.02
CA ARG A 82 -19.59 29.51 -12.24
C ARG A 82 -20.79 28.58 -12.43
N TRP A 83 -20.62 27.28 -12.20
CA TRP A 83 -21.72 26.32 -12.29
C TRP A 83 -22.80 26.58 -11.24
N MET A 84 -22.41 26.85 -9.99
CA MET A 84 -23.35 27.24 -8.94
C MET A 84 -24.08 28.55 -9.28
N ALA A 85 -23.38 29.55 -9.80
CA ALA A 85 -24.00 30.81 -10.22
C ALA A 85 -24.99 30.62 -11.38
N SER A 86 -24.66 29.78 -12.39
CA SER A 86 -25.57 29.47 -13.50
C SER A 86 -26.80 28.68 -13.04
N ALA A 87 -26.69 27.93 -11.95
CA ALA A 87 -27.83 27.27 -11.28
C ALA A 87 -28.67 28.23 -10.41
N GLY A 88 -28.39 29.54 -10.44
CA GLY A 88 -29.13 30.56 -9.68
C GLY A 88 -28.69 30.72 -8.22
N MET A 89 -27.57 30.11 -7.82
CA MET A 89 -27.04 30.25 -6.45
C MET A 89 -26.26 31.56 -6.30
N ARG A 90 -26.36 32.19 -5.14
CA ARG A 90 -25.37 33.20 -4.72
C ARG A 90 -24.09 32.47 -4.29
N THR A 91 -22.92 32.86 -4.80
CA THR A 91 -21.67 32.14 -4.56
C THR A 91 -20.56 33.00 -3.97
N TRP A 92 -19.72 32.41 -3.13
CA TRP A 92 -18.49 33.04 -2.63
C TRP A 92 -17.42 31.98 -2.37
N ALA A 93 -16.19 32.43 -2.12
CA ALA A 93 -15.14 31.61 -1.56
C ALA A 93 -14.71 32.20 -0.22
N ASP A 94 -14.40 31.35 0.76
CA ASP A 94 -13.89 31.78 2.06
C ASP A 94 -12.35 31.80 2.10
N GLN A 95 -11.79 32.15 3.26
CA GLN A 95 -10.35 32.22 3.48
C GLN A 95 -9.65 30.85 3.52
N MET A 96 -10.42 29.77 3.70
CA MET A 96 -9.94 28.39 3.62
C MET A 96 -10.03 27.83 2.20
N ALA A 97 -10.37 28.69 1.23
CA ALA A 97 -10.64 28.33 -0.16
C ALA A 97 -11.79 27.34 -0.36
N ASN A 98 -12.73 27.25 0.58
CA ASN A 98 -13.98 26.55 0.29
C ASN A 98 -14.82 27.38 -0.67
N VAL A 99 -15.54 26.68 -1.56
CA VAL A 99 -16.52 27.30 -2.45
C VAL A 99 -17.90 27.07 -1.86
N HIS A 100 -18.63 28.16 -1.70
CA HIS A 100 -19.98 28.14 -1.14
C HIS A 100 -20.99 28.58 -2.19
N GLY A 101 -22.15 27.93 -2.18
CA GLY A 101 -23.33 28.29 -2.95
C GLY A 101 -24.56 28.30 -2.05
N ILE A 102 -25.45 29.27 -2.24
CA ILE A 102 -26.70 29.37 -1.47
C ILE A 102 -27.88 29.72 -2.36
N VAL A 103 -28.94 28.95 -2.21
CA VAL A 103 -30.29 29.27 -2.69
C VAL A 103 -31.11 29.68 -1.47
N LYS A 104 -31.73 30.86 -1.50
CA LYS A 104 -32.64 31.24 -0.40
C LYS A 104 -33.96 30.51 -0.57
N ALA A 105 -34.46 29.94 0.52
CA ALA A 105 -35.81 29.42 0.55
C ALA A 105 -36.81 30.57 0.34
N SER A 106 -37.93 30.28 -0.32
CA SER A 106 -39.03 31.23 -0.46
C SER A 106 -39.68 31.55 0.89
N ASP A 107 -39.67 30.58 1.81
CA ASP A 107 -40.09 30.73 3.20
C ASP A 107 -38.87 31.05 4.09
N PRO A 108 -38.82 32.21 4.76
CA PRO A 108 -37.75 32.57 5.69
C PRO A 108 -37.60 31.64 6.89
N GLU A 109 -38.66 30.95 7.31
CA GLU A 109 -38.64 30.07 8.49
C GLU A 109 -38.28 28.61 8.14
N ALA A 110 -38.04 28.31 6.85
CA ALA A 110 -37.69 26.97 6.42
C ALA A 110 -36.30 26.54 6.96
N PRO A 111 -36.15 25.26 7.39
CA PRO A 111 -34.86 24.75 7.84
C PRO A 111 -33.83 24.74 6.71
N THR A 112 -32.56 24.98 7.08
CA THR A 112 -31.44 24.98 6.14
C THR A 112 -30.85 23.57 5.99
N ILE A 113 -30.78 23.06 4.76
CA ILE A 113 -30.02 21.85 4.40
C ILE A 113 -28.63 22.26 3.91
N ILE A 114 -27.60 21.59 4.42
CA ILE A 114 -26.21 21.79 4.03
C ILE A 114 -25.71 20.50 3.38
N LEU A 115 -25.12 20.60 2.18
CA LEU A 115 -24.40 19.51 1.54
C LEU A 115 -22.99 19.99 1.20
N GLY A 116 -22.02 19.09 1.19
CA GLY A 116 -20.64 19.44 0.88
C GLY A 116 -19.81 18.21 0.51
N SER A 117 -18.82 18.44 -0.34
CA SER A 117 -17.81 17.46 -0.71
C SER A 117 -16.45 18.16 -0.83
N HIS A 118 -15.38 17.39 -0.66
CA HIS A 118 -14.07 17.85 -1.06
C HIS A 118 -13.99 17.86 -2.59
N TYR A 119 -13.15 18.72 -3.14
CA TYR A 119 -12.93 18.82 -4.59
C TYR A 119 -11.45 18.90 -4.95
N ASP A 120 -10.55 18.74 -3.99
CA ASP A 120 -9.14 18.40 -4.19
C ASP A 120 -8.95 16.88 -4.37
N THR A 121 -7.76 16.48 -4.83
CA THR A 121 -7.39 15.08 -4.99
C THR A 121 -5.86 14.90 -4.90
N VAL A 122 -5.44 13.75 -4.39
CA VAL A 122 -4.04 13.30 -4.43
C VAL A 122 -3.64 12.90 -5.85
N VAL A 123 -2.36 12.65 -6.08
CA VAL A 123 -1.85 12.20 -7.40
C VAL A 123 -2.57 10.92 -7.81
N ASP A 124 -3.18 10.94 -9.00
CA ASP A 124 -4.01 9.88 -9.58
C ASP A 124 -5.24 9.48 -8.75
N GLY A 125 -5.65 10.31 -7.77
CA GLY A 125 -6.84 10.05 -6.98
C GLY A 125 -8.13 10.20 -7.80
N GLY A 126 -8.95 9.14 -7.82
CA GLY A 126 -10.32 9.14 -8.32
C GLY A 126 -10.48 8.66 -9.77
N ASN A 127 -9.80 9.31 -10.73
CA ASN A 127 -10.07 9.08 -12.16
C ASN A 127 -9.34 7.86 -12.74
N ASN A 128 -8.22 7.45 -12.14
CA ASN A 128 -7.40 6.31 -12.59
C ASN A 128 -7.13 5.37 -11.41
N ALA A 129 -6.94 4.08 -11.71
CA ALA A 129 -6.43 3.10 -10.76
C ALA A 129 -5.11 2.54 -11.29
N ASN A 130 -4.02 2.88 -10.60
CA ASN A 130 -2.67 2.43 -10.95
C ASN A 130 -2.14 1.52 -9.84
N PHE A 131 -1.65 0.34 -10.22
CA PHE A 131 -1.02 -0.60 -9.30
C PHE A 131 0.04 -1.41 -10.03
N THR A 132 0.98 -1.97 -9.27
CA THR A 132 2.02 -2.85 -9.78
C THR A 132 1.80 -4.27 -9.25
N LEU A 133 2.09 -5.26 -10.09
CA LEU A 133 2.08 -6.67 -9.71
C LEU A 133 3.48 -7.24 -9.88
N ASP A 134 3.97 -7.92 -8.84
CA ASP A 134 5.20 -8.71 -8.87
C ASP A 134 4.80 -10.19 -8.90
N ILE A 135 5.25 -10.93 -9.93
CA ILE A 135 4.92 -12.33 -10.13
C ILE A 135 6.22 -13.10 -10.30
N ARG A 136 6.45 -14.06 -9.39
CA ARG A 136 7.65 -14.90 -9.38
C ARG A 136 7.24 -16.36 -9.45
N SER A 137 8.09 -17.14 -10.09
CA SER A 137 7.98 -18.60 -10.07
C SER A 137 9.36 -19.17 -10.35
N ARG A 138 9.68 -20.30 -9.71
CA ARG A 138 10.83 -21.13 -10.08
C ARG A 138 10.72 -21.65 -11.52
N TRP A 139 9.49 -21.74 -12.05
CA TRP A 139 9.22 -22.28 -13.38
C TRP A 139 8.73 -21.17 -14.32
N ASP A 140 9.56 -20.80 -15.28
CA ASP A 140 9.22 -19.79 -16.30
C ASP A 140 7.93 -20.10 -17.05
N LYS A 141 7.66 -21.40 -17.31
CA LYS A 141 6.41 -21.84 -17.95
C LYS A 141 5.19 -21.44 -17.12
N ASN A 142 5.22 -21.68 -15.80
CA ASN A 142 4.13 -21.35 -14.90
C ASN A 142 3.98 -19.84 -14.78
N ARG A 143 5.08 -19.09 -14.62
CA ARG A 143 5.04 -17.62 -14.60
C ARG A 143 4.39 -17.04 -15.86
N LYS A 144 4.81 -17.50 -17.03
CA LYS A 144 4.28 -17.04 -18.32
C LYS A 144 2.79 -17.37 -18.48
N GLN A 145 2.36 -18.54 -18.03
CA GLN A 145 0.95 -18.92 -18.02
C GLN A 145 0.10 -18.00 -17.12
N VAL A 146 0.58 -17.72 -15.90
CA VAL A 146 -0.10 -16.79 -14.97
C VAL A 146 -0.18 -15.38 -15.56
N ILE A 147 0.91 -14.87 -16.15
CA ILE A 147 0.92 -13.55 -16.82
C ILE A 147 -0.10 -13.51 -17.95
N GLN A 148 -0.20 -14.57 -18.76
CA GLN A 148 -1.16 -14.62 -19.87
C GLN A 148 -2.60 -14.66 -19.36
N GLN A 149 -2.87 -15.45 -18.32
CA GLN A 149 -4.20 -15.51 -17.70
C GLN A 149 -4.58 -14.15 -17.10
N LEU A 150 -3.66 -13.51 -16.38
CA LEU A 150 -3.86 -12.17 -15.82
C LEU A 150 -4.23 -11.15 -16.89
N LYS A 151 -3.51 -11.13 -18.03
CA LYS A 151 -3.81 -10.25 -19.17
C LYS A 151 -5.25 -10.44 -19.65
N THR A 152 -5.62 -11.68 -19.97
CA THR A 152 -6.97 -12.03 -20.45
C THR A 152 -8.04 -11.64 -19.43
N THR A 153 -7.84 -11.95 -18.15
CA THR A 153 -8.79 -11.62 -17.09
C THR A 153 -8.94 -10.11 -16.91
N MET A 154 -7.84 -9.37 -16.94
CA MET A 154 -7.87 -7.91 -16.79
C MET A 154 -8.60 -7.25 -17.97
N GLU A 155 -8.29 -7.64 -19.21
CA GLU A 155 -8.97 -7.15 -20.41
C GLU A 155 -10.48 -7.40 -20.35
N ALA A 156 -10.91 -8.59 -19.91
CA ALA A 156 -12.32 -8.92 -19.74
C ALA A 156 -13.00 -8.05 -18.67
N VAL A 157 -12.34 -7.79 -17.54
CA VAL A 157 -12.85 -6.89 -16.49
C VAL A 157 -13.00 -5.46 -17.02
N CYS A 158 -12.00 -4.97 -17.74
CA CYS A 158 -12.00 -3.63 -18.32
C CYS A 158 -13.11 -3.46 -19.37
N ALA A 159 -13.26 -4.44 -20.27
CA ALA A 159 -14.33 -4.44 -21.27
C ALA A 159 -15.72 -4.43 -20.61
N ARG A 160 -15.94 -5.31 -19.63
CA ARG A 160 -17.21 -5.39 -18.88
C ARG A 160 -17.54 -4.08 -18.15
N ARG A 161 -16.52 -3.38 -17.63
CA ARG A 161 -16.67 -2.10 -16.93
C ARG A 161 -16.56 -0.87 -17.84
N LYS A 162 -16.36 -1.06 -19.15
CA LYS A 162 -16.14 0.01 -20.13
C LYS A 162 -14.97 0.95 -19.72
N LEU A 163 -13.91 0.37 -19.16
CA LEU A 163 -12.70 1.08 -18.74
C LEU A 163 -11.61 0.98 -19.81
N GLN A 164 -10.83 2.05 -19.97
CA GLN A 164 -9.57 1.99 -20.69
C GLN A 164 -8.51 1.35 -19.79
N CYS A 165 -7.83 0.31 -20.28
CA CYS A 165 -6.79 -0.39 -19.53
C CYS A 165 -5.49 -0.44 -20.30
N ARG A 166 -4.40 -0.19 -19.59
CA ARG A 166 -3.04 -0.24 -20.13
C ARG A 166 -2.20 -1.16 -19.24
N LEU A 167 -1.86 -2.32 -19.77
CA LEU A 167 -1.00 -3.29 -19.12
C LEU A 167 0.30 -3.43 -19.92
N TYR A 168 1.43 -3.32 -19.25
CA TYR A 168 2.74 -3.50 -19.85
C TYR A 168 3.69 -4.18 -18.86
N VAL A 169 4.61 -4.97 -19.38
CA VAL A 169 5.63 -5.63 -18.57
C VAL A 169 6.73 -4.61 -18.30
N LYS A 170 6.96 -4.29 -17.03
CA LYS A 170 7.99 -3.34 -16.62
C LYS A 170 9.37 -4.00 -16.53
N ASN A 171 9.42 -5.25 -16.07
CA ASN A 171 10.64 -6.03 -15.91
C ASN A 171 10.32 -7.51 -16.12
N GLU A 172 11.24 -8.27 -16.72
CA GLU A 172 11.19 -9.73 -16.83
C GLU A 172 12.61 -10.30 -16.72
N ALA A 173 12.77 -11.32 -15.87
CA ALA A 173 14.02 -12.05 -15.70
C ALA A 173 13.72 -13.56 -15.69
N ALA A 174 14.46 -14.38 -16.41
CA ALA A 174 14.27 -15.83 -16.41
C ALA A 174 14.64 -16.43 -15.04
N ALA A 175 14.06 -17.58 -14.70
CA ALA A 175 14.57 -18.42 -13.63
C ALA A 175 16.00 -18.87 -13.95
N VAL A 176 16.86 -18.88 -12.94
CA VAL A 176 18.28 -19.20 -13.08
C VAL A 176 18.61 -20.43 -12.23
N GLU A 177 19.29 -21.39 -12.84
CA GLU A 177 19.79 -22.56 -12.14
C GLU A 177 21.17 -22.28 -11.55
N ALA A 178 21.34 -22.65 -10.29
CA ALA A 178 22.65 -22.65 -9.66
C ALA A 178 23.52 -23.77 -10.24
N ASN A 179 24.83 -23.55 -10.31
CA ASN A 179 25.75 -24.59 -10.78
C ASN A 179 25.76 -25.78 -9.79
N PRO A 180 25.46 -27.02 -10.23
CA PRO A 180 25.33 -28.16 -9.33
C PRO A 180 26.60 -28.47 -8.53
N GLU A 181 27.78 -28.36 -9.15
CA GLU A 181 29.06 -28.61 -8.46
C GLU A 181 29.32 -27.58 -7.34
N LEU A 182 28.94 -26.31 -7.57
CA LEU A 182 29.04 -25.26 -6.55
C LEU A 182 28.06 -25.53 -5.39
N VAL A 183 26.82 -25.92 -5.72
CA VAL A 183 25.81 -26.26 -4.70
C VAL A 183 26.27 -27.44 -3.85
N GLU A 184 26.68 -28.54 -4.49
CA GLU A 184 27.20 -29.72 -3.79
C GLU A 184 28.43 -29.39 -2.95
N GLY A 185 29.35 -28.59 -3.50
CA GLY A 185 30.54 -28.16 -2.77
C GLY A 185 30.22 -27.31 -1.54
N LEU A 186 29.21 -26.42 -1.62
CA LEU A 186 28.74 -25.62 -0.48
C LEU A 186 28.04 -26.48 0.58
N LEU A 187 27.24 -27.47 0.18
CA LEU A 187 26.62 -28.43 1.09
C LEU A 187 27.69 -29.21 1.86
N ASN A 188 28.67 -29.76 1.14
CA ASN A 188 29.80 -30.48 1.74
C ASN A 188 30.63 -29.60 2.67
N ALA A 189 30.85 -28.33 2.30
CA ALA A 189 31.56 -27.37 3.14
C ALA A 189 30.78 -27.00 4.42
N THR A 190 29.45 -27.04 4.37
CA THR A 190 28.60 -26.82 5.55
C THR A 190 28.81 -27.91 6.58
N VAL A 191 28.83 -29.17 6.13
CA VAL A 191 29.11 -30.33 7.00
C VAL A 191 30.55 -30.27 7.56
N ASP A 192 31.56 -29.97 6.74
CA ASP A 192 32.97 -29.83 7.21
C ASP A 192 33.15 -28.67 8.21
N ALA A 193 32.30 -27.64 8.12
CA ALA A 193 32.38 -26.48 9.00
C ALA A 193 31.85 -26.74 10.42
N GLU A 194 31.03 -27.77 10.67
CA GLU A 194 30.35 -28.00 11.96
C GLU A 194 31.31 -27.93 13.17
N SER A 195 32.44 -28.63 13.09
CA SER A 195 33.45 -28.65 14.16
C SER A 195 34.13 -27.29 14.37
N LEU A 196 34.27 -26.48 13.31
CA LEU A 196 34.80 -25.13 13.38
C LEU A 196 33.76 -24.20 14.00
N VAL A 197 32.51 -24.29 13.58
CA VAL A 197 31.39 -23.51 14.14
C VAL A 197 31.28 -23.77 15.63
N ALA A 198 31.27 -25.02 16.08
CA ALA A 198 31.21 -25.36 17.50
C ALA A 198 32.33 -24.69 18.32
N ARG A 199 33.56 -24.66 17.79
CA ARG A 199 34.68 -23.96 18.44
C ARG A 199 34.52 -22.45 18.45
N LEU A 200 34.05 -21.85 17.35
CA LEU A 200 33.81 -20.41 17.26
C LEU A 200 32.73 -19.97 18.25
N LEU A 201 31.63 -20.73 18.36
CA LEU A 201 30.56 -20.45 19.31
C LEU A 201 31.02 -20.64 20.76
N ALA A 202 31.84 -21.65 21.04
CA ALA A 202 32.46 -21.82 22.35
C ALA A 202 33.36 -20.61 22.71
N GLN A 203 34.17 -20.14 21.76
CA GLN A 203 35.02 -18.97 21.94
C GLN A 203 34.21 -17.69 22.17
N ALA A 204 33.12 -17.49 21.42
CA ALA A 204 32.23 -16.35 21.55
C ALA A 204 31.60 -16.28 22.95
N ARG A 205 31.20 -17.43 23.53
CA ARG A 205 30.66 -17.52 24.89
C ARG A 205 31.67 -17.09 25.96
N LEU A 206 32.97 -17.34 25.75
CA LEU A 206 34.03 -16.90 26.67
C LEU A 206 34.27 -15.38 26.63
N HIS A 207 33.94 -14.73 25.51
CA HIS A 207 34.15 -13.29 25.28
C HIS A 207 32.85 -12.50 25.33
N ALA A 208 31.73 -13.14 25.66
CA ALA A 208 30.44 -12.49 25.75
C ALA A 208 30.52 -11.39 26.82
N PRO A 209 30.13 -10.13 26.50
CA PRO A 209 30.03 -9.10 27.51
C PRO A 209 29.06 -9.57 28.61
N PRO A 210 29.27 -9.15 29.87
CA PRO A 210 28.35 -9.47 30.94
C PRO A 210 26.94 -9.04 30.53
N ALA A 211 25.95 -9.89 30.84
CA ALA A 211 24.56 -9.60 30.52
C ALA A 211 24.22 -8.18 31.01
N PRO A 212 23.53 -7.36 30.19
CA PRO A 212 23.08 -6.07 30.67
C PRO A 212 22.29 -6.30 31.95
N PRO A 213 22.47 -5.45 32.99
CA PRO A 213 21.65 -5.56 34.18
C PRO A 213 20.18 -5.57 33.76
N PRO A 214 19.32 -6.37 34.43
CA PRO A 214 17.90 -6.41 34.10
C PRO A 214 17.40 -4.97 34.03
N ALA A 215 16.68 -4.64 32.95
CA ALA A 215 16.10 -3.32 32.78
C ALA A 215 15.40 -2.96 34.09
N ALA A 216 15.84 -1.87 34.73
CA ALA A 216 15.24 -1.39 35.96
C ALA A 216 13.73 -1.33 35.70
N THR A 217 12.98 -2.17 36.40
CA THR A 217 11.54 -2.07 36.42
C THR A 217 11.26 -0.64 36.86
N CYS A 218 10.65 0.14 35.97
CA CYS A 218 10.17 1.47 36.32
C CYS A 218 9.11 1.26 37.39
N ALA A 219 9.51 1.26 38.66
CA ALA A 219 8.60 1.41 39.77
C ALA A 219 7.93 2.77 39.58
N ALA A 220 6.64 2.76 39.25
CA ALA A 220 5.86 3.97 39.17
C ALA A 220 5.98 4.72 40.52
N PRO A 221 6.23 6.04 40.51
CA PRO A 221 6.17 6.81 41.74
C PRO A 221 4.74 6.71 42.28
N ALA A 222 4.62 6.31 43.55
CA ALA A 222 3.39 6.42 44.29
C ALA A 222 3.16 7.91 44.61
N ASP A 223 2.57 8.64 43.66
CA ASP A 223 1.82 9.88 43.95
C ASP A 223 0.98 10.27 42.72
N GLY A 224 -0.32 10.45 42.97
CA GLY A 224 -1.34 10.58 41.94
C GLY A 224 -1.30 11.91 41.18
N GLY A 225 -1.43 11.82 39.86
CA GLY A 225 -1.69 13.00 39.01
C GLY A 225 -1.53 12.73 37.51
N MET A 226 -2.65 12.58 36.83
CA MET A 226 -2.85 12.52 35.36
C MET A 226 -2.26 11.32 34.59
N GLN A 227 -3.18 10.59 33.95
CA GLN A 227 -2.98 9.34 33.21
C GLN A 227 -2.11 9.55 31.94
N GLY A 228 -0.85 9.14 32.01
CA GLY A 228 -0.06 8.77 30.85
C GLY A 228 -0.45 7.37 30.38
N THR A 229 -0.68 7.19 29.08
CA THR A 229 -0.99 5.90 28.46
C THR A 229 0.13 4.90 28.78
N PRO A 230 -0.16 3.66 29.25
CA PRO A 230 0.88 2.68 29.53
C PRO A 230 1.59 2.29 28.22
N CYS A 231 2.90 2.10 28.28
CA CYS A 231 3.62 1.32 27.27
C CYS A 231 2.97 -0.07 27.24
N ALA A 232 2.22 -0.37 26.17
CA ALA A 232 1.60 -1.65 25.99
C ALA A 232 2.69 -2.72 25.87
N GLU A 233 2.65 -3.71 26.76
CA GLU A 233 3.32 -4.99 26.55
C GLU A 233 2.80 -5.58 25.23
N PRO A 234 3.67 -6.15 24.37
CA PRO A 234 3.19 -6.85 23.18
C PRO A 234 2.29 -8.01 23.63
N PRO A 235 1.11 -8.20 23.02
CA PRO A 235 0.25 -9.32 23.36
C PRO A 235 0.97 -10.64 23.10
N ALA A 236 0.83 -11.55 24.06
CA ALA A 236 1.31 -12.92 23.99
C ALA A 236 0.79 -13.62 22.72
N ASP A 237 1.72 -14.27 22.04
CA ASP A 237 1.59 -15.39 21.10
C ASP A 237 0.16 -15.86 20.84
N THR A 238 -0.42 -15.39 19.74
CA THR A 238 -1.50 -16.10 19.06
C THR A 238 -0.91 -16.73 17.81
N GLU A 239 -0.85 -18.06 17.81
CA GLU A 239 -0.60 -18.91 16.65
C GLU A 239 -1.32 -18.36 15.40
N THR A 240 -0.54 -17.88 14.44
CA THR A 240 -1.03 -17.65 13.08
C THR A 240 -0.21 -18.53 12.15
N THR A 241 -0.81 -19.69 11.87
CA THR A 241 -0.78 -20.44 10.61
C THR A 241 0.56 -20.46 9.87
N ASP A 242 1.26 -21.58 10.03
CA ASP A 242 2.12 -22.22 9.05
C ASP A 242 1.72 -21.85 7.59
N ASP A 243 2.46 -20.93 6.97
CA ASP A 243 2.57 -20.86 5.52
C ASP A 243 3.64 -21.88 5.07
N SER A 244 3.42 -23.14 5.43
CA SER A 244 4.12 -24.29 4.88
C SER A 244 3.39 -24.78 3.62
N ASP A 245 3.14 -23.90 2.66
CA ASP A 245 2.79 -24.33 1.30
C ASP A 245 4.07 -24.67 0.52
N ALA A 246 4.77 -25.68 1.04
CA ALA A 246 5.69 -26.50 0.27
C ALA A 246 4.85 -27.35 -0.67
N GLY A 247 4.38 -26.71 -1.75
CA GLY A 247 3.75 -27.39 -2.87
C GLY A 247 4.70 -28.46 -3.41
N ALA A 248 4.38 -29.71 -3.10
CA ALA A 248 4.99 -30.88 -3.69
C ALA A 248 4.79 -30.82 -5.21
N ASP A 249 5.90 -30.70 -5.96
CA ASP A 249 6.07 -31.32 -7.28
C ASP A 249 7.52 -31.09 -7.78
N GLY A 250 8.28 -32.18 -7.87
CA GLY A 250 9.53 -32.28 -8.64
C GLY A 250 10.83 -32.17 -7.84
N ASP A 251 11.29 -33.33 -7.37
CA ASP A 251 12.67 -33.74 -7.04
C ASP A 251 13.66 -32.62 -6.66
N VAL A 252 13.67 -32.26 -5.37
CA VAL A 252 14.75 -31.52 -4.73
C VAL A 252 15.39 -32.51 -3.76
N THR A 253 16.67 -32.83 -3.96
CA THR A 253 17.48 -33.48 -2.93
C THR A 253 17.39 -32.60 -1.67
N GLY A 254 16.89 -33.16 -0.57
CA GLY A 254 16.29 -32.44 0.57
C GLY A 254 17.14 -31.39 1.33
N ASP A 255 18.33 -31.02 0.83
CA ASP A 255 19.27 -30.12 1.48
C ASP A 255 19.44 -28.76 0.78
N ALA A 256 18.87 -28.55 -0.42
CA ALA A 256 19.01 -27.31 -1.20
C ALA A 256 17.72 -26.47 -1.23
N LEU A 257 17.86 -25.14 -1.09
CA LEU A 257 16.75 -24.18 -1.12
C LEU A 257 16.68 -23.42 -2.44
N VAL A 258 15.46 -23.12 -2.88
CA VAL A 258 15.21 -22.20 -4.01
C VAL A 258 15.11 -20.77 -3.48
N SER A 259 15.81 -19.81 -4.11
CA SER A 259 15.60 -18.39 -3.77
C SER A 259 14.29 -17.86 -4.35
N GLY A 260 13.43 -17.30 -3.49
CA GLY A 260 12.25 -16.53 -3.90
C GLY A 260 12.55 -15.07 -4.28
N ALA A 261 13.78 -14.59 -3.98
CA ALA A 261 14.21 -13.22 -4.24
C ALA A 261 15.16 -13.15 -5.45
N GLY A 262 15.12 -12.00 -6.15
CA GLY A 262 16.15 -11.67 -7.13
C GLY A 262 17.45 -11.26 -6.43
N HIS A 263 18.57 -11.77 -6.92
CA HIS A 263 19.92 -11.40 -6.46
C HIS A 263 20.81 -11.08 -7.66
N ASP A 264 21.85 -10.28 -7.45
CA ASP A 264 22.84 -9.98 -8.49
C ASP A 264 23.46 -11.26 -9.09
N ALA A 265 23.54 -12.34 -8.31
CA ALA A 265 23.97 -13.67 -8.75
C ALA A 265 23.23 -14.17 -10.00
N MET A 266 21.95 -13.82 -10.17
CA MET A 266 21.18 -14.18 -11.36
C MET A 266 21.76 -13.56 -12.63
N VAL A 267 22.27 -12.34 -12.56
CA VAL A 267 22.92 -11.67 -13.69
C VAL A 267 24.28 -12.32 -13.98
N PHE A 268 25.02 -12.69 -12.93
CA PHE A 268 26.32 -13.34 -13.09
C PHE A 268 26.25 -14.75 -13.69
N ALA A 269 25.09 -15.41 -13.63
CA ALA A 269 24.90 -16.74 -14.20
C ALA A 269 25.13 -16.79 -15.72
N GLU A 270 24.98 -15.65 -16.43
CA GLU A 270 25.27 -15.56 -17.87
C GLU A 270 26.78 -15.56 -18.19
N VAL A 271 27.63 -15.21 -17.21
CA VAL A 271 29.07 -15.01 -17.41
C VAL A 271 29.94 -16.00 -16.66
N THR A 272 29.43 -16.62 -15.59
CA THR A 272 30.20 -17.56 -14.77
C THR A 272 29.31 -18.54 -14.00
N LYS A 273 29.93 -19.60 -13.46
CA LYS A 273 29.27 -20.50 -12.51
C LYS A 273 28.89 -19.71 -11.25
N MET A 274 27.63 -19.83 -10.85
CA MET A 274 27.11 -19.20 -9.63
C MET A 274 26.58 -20.26 -8.65
N GLY A 275 26.68 -19.95 -7.36
CA GLY A 275 26.03 -20.66 -6.26
C GLY A 275 25.70 -19.62 -5.18
N MET A 276 24.73 -19.90 -4.32
CA MET A 276 24.41 -19.02 -3.20
C MET A 276 24.44 -19.80 -1.89
N LEU A 277 24.88 -19.12 -0.83
CA LEU A 277 24.80 -19.61 0.54
C LEU A 277 23.80 -18.73 1.30
N PHE A 278 22.76 -19.36 1.85
CA PHE A 278 21.76 -18.67 2.65
C PHE A 278 22.13 -18.65 4.13
N VAL A 279 21.73 -17.57 4.79
CA VAL A 279 21.82 -17.43 6.25
C VAL A 279 20.41 -17.35 6.80
N ARG A 280 20.14 -18.02 7.92
CA ARG A 280 18.84 -17.95 8.57
C ARG A 280 18.57 -16.52 9.05
N CYS A 281 17.36 -16.05 8.79
CA CYS A 281 16.83 -14.81 9.34
C CYS A 281 15.65 -15.17 10.25
N ARG A 282 15.53 -14.50 11.40
CA ARG A 282 14.44 -14.71 12.34
C ARG A 282 13.10 -14.49 11.63
N ASP A 283 12.20 -15.47 11.73
CA ASP A 283 10.87 -15.48 11.13
C ASP A 283 10.84 -15.27 9.61
N GLY A 284 11.97 -15.40 8.91
CA GLY A 284 12.08 -15.15 7.47
C GLY A 284 11.79 -13.70 7.06
N ILE A 285 11.77 -12.75 8.00
CA ILE A 285 11.42 -11.35 7.73
C ILE A 285 12.56 -10.66 6.96
N SER A 286 12.20 -9.96 5.88
CA SER A 286 13.13 -9.10 5.14
C SER A 286 12.43 -7.82 4.65
N HIS A 287 13.20 -6.81 4.24
CA HIS A 287 12.72 -5.47 3.87
C HIS A 287 11.94 -4.77 5.00
N SER A 288 12.33 -5.05 6.24
CA SER A 288 11.71 -4.53 7.45
C SER A 288 12.78 -4.18 8.49
N PRO A 289 12.59 -3.15 9.33
CA PRO A 289 13.46 -2.88 10.47
C PRO A 289 13.57 -4.05 11.47
N LEU A 290 12.67 -5.03 11.40
CA LEU A 290 12.67 -6.23 12.24
C LEU A 290 13.55 -7.36 11.68
N GLU A 291 14.09 -7.21 10.47
CA GLU A 291 15.05 -8.15 9.87
C GLU A 291 16.22 -8.38 10.82
N HIS A 292 16.52 -9.64 11.10
CA HIS A 292 17.49 -10.00 12.14
C HIS A 292 18.18 -11.32 11.85
N VAL A 293 19.51 -11.28 11.84
CA VAL A 293 20.39 -12.44 11.79
C VAL A 293 21.19 -12.48 13.08
N THR A 294 21.31 -13.67 13.67
CA THR A 294 22.10 -13.85 14.89
C THR A 294 23.60 -13.92 14.57
N PRO A 295 24.49 -13.48 15.48
CA PRO A 295 25.93 -13.68 15.30
C PRO A 295 26.32 -15.14 15.08
N ASP A 296 25.59 -16.08 15.69
CA ASP A 296 25.82 -17.52 15.55
C ASP A 296 25.52 -18.01 14.13
N ASP A 297 24.43 -17.53 13.52
CA ASP A 297 24.09 -17.83 12.11
C ASP A 297 25.12 -17.23 11.14
N VAL A 298 25.62 -16.01 11.42
CA VAL A 298 26.71 -15.41 10.65
C VAL A 298 27.99 -16.25 10.79
N ALA A 299 28.32 -16.71 11.99
CA ALA A 299 29.49 -17.55 12.23
C ALA A 299 29.39 -18.88 11.48
N ALA A 300 28.21 -19.49 11.44
CA ALA A 300 27.96 -20.70 10.66
C ALA A 300 28.19 -20.47 9.16
N ALA A 301 27.56 -19.45 8.59
CA ALA A 301 27.68 -19.13 7.16
C ALA A 301 29.11 -18.77 6.75
N THR A 302 29.79 -17.94 7.54
CA THR A 302 31.17 -17.53 7.25
C THR A 302 32.16 -18.69 7.42
N ALA A 303 31.93 -19.60 8.38
CA ALA A 303 32.73 -20.82 8.52
C ALA A 303 32.54 -21.77 7.32
N THR A 304 31.30 -21.96 6.86
CA THR A 304 31.01 -22.72 5.63
C THR A 304 31.74 -22.13 4.43
N LEU A 305 31.61 -20.82 4.21
CA LEU A 305 32.30 -20.15 3.12
C LEU A 305 33.83 -20.28 3.24
N TYR A 306 34.38 -20.12 4.44
CA TYR A 306 35.81 -20.32 4.68
C TYR A 306 36.26 -21.73 4.32
N ARG A 307 35.53 -22.79 4.73
CA ARG A 307 35.85 -24.18 4.38
C ARG A 307 35.80 -24.41 2.88
N TYR A 308 34.76 -23.90 2.23
CA TYR A 308 34.60 -23.99 0.79
C TYR A 308 35.79 -23.36 0.05
N LEU A 309 36.09 -22.09 0.31
CA LEU A 309 37.18 -21.37 -0.34
C LEU A 309 38.53 -22.00 -0.04
N ARG A 310 38.75 -22.45 1.20
CA ARG A 310 39.99 -23.12 1.58
C ARG A 310 40.21 -24.39 0.76
N LYS A 311 39.19 -25.23 0.61
CA LYS A 311 39.27 -26.48 -0.14
C LYS A 311 39.44 -26.25 -1.64
N HIS A 312 38.71 -25.29 -2.21
CA HIS A 312 38.58 -25.16 -3.67
C HIS A 312 39.45 -24.06 -4.31
N LEU A 313 39.89 -23.05 -3.55
CA LEU A 313 40.69 -21.93 -4.08
C LEU A 313 42.11 -21.89 -3.53
N LEU A 314 42.32 -22.25 -2.27
CA LEU A 314 43.62 -22.06 -1.60
C LEU A 314 44.53 -23.30 -1.65
N PHE A 315 43.96 -24.50 -1.86
CA PHE A 315 44.72 -25.76 -1.83
C PHE A 315 44.42 -26.69 -3.02
N ASN A 316 44.04 -26.13 -4.18
CA ASN A 316 44.03 -26.88 -5.43
C ASN A 316 45.48 -27.20 -5.86
N THR A 317 46.01 -28.31 -5.36
CA THR A 317 47.10 -29.11 -5.94
C THR A 317 46.55 -30.44 -6.38
#